data_AF-A0A9D7SEZ3-F1
#
_entry.id   AF-A0A9D7SEZ3-F1
#
_cell.length_a   1.000
_cell.length_b   1.000
_cell.length_c   1.000
_cell.angle_alpha   90.00
_cell.angle_beta   90.00
_cell.angle_gamma   90.00
#
_symmetry.space_group_name_H-M   'P 1'
#
loop_
_entity.id
_entity.type
_entity.pdbx_description
1 polymer ?
#
loop_
_entity_poly.entity_id
_entity_poly.type
_entity_poly.pdbx_seq_one_letter_code
_entity_poly.pdbx_strand_id
1 'polypeptide(L)'
;MLDVPSPTRRAIERLPAHLRRFVVDQDHGAYTPRDHAVWRHILHRLAERLRDTAHGSYLSGLAATGIGLERIPSLDEMNEKLEALGWSAVGVRGFIPPAVFTELQSLGVLAIAADIRSHEHIEYTPAPDIVHESAGHAPILADRRYAEYLKRCGETGFRAIASVEDQAVYEAIRNLSVVKEDPAASPEELRLAEERLRAATASRRYVSESTKASRLYWWTAEYGLVGDLANPKLYGAGLLSSLGEANHCLKPEVRKVPLGLVCADTEYDITRMQPQLFVARDFDHLFEVLEAFEATLGWRRGGDHGLEEALRARTVNHLALADGLELTGKVVARIPARGPLVPGLATALARLEGPVQISRHGHALERPWPGEALVAFGHGTLPQRGAFSLDLPSGLFLTGFRVGEHEVINLRGHQDGRPLDLPSWALLFLSGGLPSVAGGPADPGAWDAWFGDHSALAEGEAEAQARDRKAVALSRELAALYVEARTLRELGPGNEHRLRLLKEQAADHPAEWLLAREVEELEATR
;
A
#
# COMPACT_ATOMS: atom_id res chain seq x y z
N MET A 1 -13.51 31.38 19.75
CA MET A 1 -12.87 31.17 18.44
C MET A 1 -13.23 29.75 18.03
N LEU A 2 -13.80 29.54 16.84
CA LEU A 2 -13.96 28.19 16.31
C LEU A 2 -12.54 27.65 16.06
N ASP A 3 -12.24 26.51 16.65
CA ASP A 3 -10.93 25.87 16.57
C ASP A 3 -10.69 25.46 15.12
N VAL A 4 -9.72 26.10 14.45
CA VAL A 4 -9.43 25.80 13.04
C VAL A 4 -8.69 24.45 13.03
N PRO A 5 -9.23 23.41 12.37
CA PRO A 5 -8.60 22.10 12.38
C PRO A 5 -7.20 22.17 11.75
N SER A 6 -6.24 21.49 12.40
CA SER A 6 -4.87 21.41 11.91
C SER A 6 -4.81 20.84 10.48
N PRO A 7 -3.76 21.14 9.70
CA PRO A 7 -3.56 20.57 8.36
C PRO A 7 -3.78 19.05 8.30
N THR A 8 -3.23 18.31 9.26
CA THR A 8 -3.40 16.84 9.35
C THR A 8 -4.84 16.47 9.65
N ARG A 9 -5.49 17.15 10.59
CA ARG A 9 -6.91 16.88 10.91
C ARG A 9 -7.81 17.07 9.69
N ARG A 10 -7.57 18.11 8.89
CA ARG A 10 -8.27 18.32 7.61
C ARG A 10 -8.02 17.19 6.62
N ALA A 11 -6.78 16.69 6.54
CA ALA A 11 -6.45 15.55 5.67
C ALA A 11 -7.22 14.29 6.09
N ILE A 12 -7.28 13.99 7.40
CA ILE A 12 -8.02 12.84 7.95
C ILE A 12 -9.53 12.97 7.71
N GLU A 13 -10.10 14.16 7.89
CA GLU A 13 -11.53 14.42 7.67
C GLU A 13 -11.96 14.27 6.20
N ARG A 14 -11.03 14.42 5.25
CA ARG A 14 -11.28 14.18 3.81
C ARG A 14 -11.25 12.70 3.45
N LEU A 15 -10.69 11.82 4.29
CA LEU A 15 -10.64 10.38 4.01
C LEU A 15 -12.03 9.75 4.10
N PRO A 16 -12.33 8.73 3.26
CA PRO A 16 -13.44 7.81 3.48
C PRO A 16 -13.43 7.21 4.88
N ALA A 17 -14.61 6.99 5.46
CA ALA A 17 -14.74 6.55 6.86
C ALA A 17 -14.04 5.21 7.15
N HIS A 18 -14.09 4.26 6.21
CA HIS A 18 -13.46 2.94 6.35
C HIS A 18 -11.93 2.98 6.37
N LEU A 19 -11.31 4.06 5.87
CA LEU A 19 -9.86 4.28 5.93
C LEU A 19 -9.41 4.93 7.23
N ARG A 20 -10.26 5.77 7.85
CA ARG A 20 -9.89 6.54 9.05
C ARG A 20 -9.50 5.66 10.24
N ARG A 21 -10.06 4.46 10.35
CA ARG A 21 -9.71 3.51 11.42
C ARG A 21 -8.27 2.98 11.34
N PHE A 22 -7.59 3.13 10.20
CA PHE A 22 -6.17 2.75 10.05
C PHE A 22 -5.22 3.92 10.31
N VAL A 23 -5.78 5.11 10.55
CA VAL A 23 -5.03 6.33 10.77
C VAL A 23 -4.86 6.59 12.26
N VAL A 24 -3.68 7.07 12.64
CA VAL A 24 -3.35 7.43 14.02
C VAL A 24 -2.72 8.82 14.08
N ASP A 25 -2.90 9.47 15.23
CA ASP A 25 -2.28 10.76 15.47
C ASP A 25 -0.76 10.63 15.65
N GLN A 26 -0.02 11.61 15.12
CA GLN A 26 1.42 11.74 15.38
C GLN A 26 1.62 12.50 16.69
N ASP A 27 1.99 11.79 17.76
CA ASP A 27 2.55 12.44 18.95
C ASP A 27 4.00 12.86 18.69
N HIS A 28 4.16 14.05 18.09
CA HIS A 28 5.47 14.64 17.77
C HIS A 28 6.29 14.96 19.03
N GLY A 29 5.63 15.29 20.15
CA GLY A 29 6.30 15.62 21.41
C GLY A 29 7.00 14.42 22.07
N ALA A 30 6.62 13.20 21.71
CA ALA A 30 7.22 11.98 22.22
C ALA A 30 8.50 11.54 21.46
N TYR A 31 8.96 12.26 20.43
CA TYR A 31 10.30 12.03 19.89
C TYR A 31 11.36 12.56 20.86
N THR A 32 12.35 11.71 21.19
CA THR A 32 13.44 12.11 22.07
C THR A 32 14.43 13.04 21.36
N PRO A 33 15.26 13.79 22.11
CA PRO A 33 16.38 14.53 21.52
C PRO A 33 17.33 13.66 20.69
N ARG A 34 17.53 12.39 21.10
CA ARG A 34 18.33 11.42 20.34
C ARG A 34 17.67 11.03 19.02
N ASP A 35 16.34 10.87 19.00
CA ASP A 35 15.59 10.59 17.75
C ASP A 35 15.78 11.72 16.73
N HIS A 36 15.71 12.97 17.18
CA HIS A 36 16.01 14.11 16.32
C HIS A 36 17.47 14.14 15.83
N ALA A 37 18.43 13.70 16.65
CA ALA A 37 19.83 13.56 16.24
C ALA A 37 20.02 12.44 15.21
N VAL A 38 19.33 11.29 15.37
CA VAL A 38 19.33 10.21 14.37
C VAL A 38 18.82 10.70 13.03
N TRP A 39 17.67 11.39 13.03
CA TRP A 39 17.12 12.04 11.84
C TRP A 39 18.15 12.95 11.17
N ARG A 40 18.71 13.89 11.95
CA ARG A 40 19.67 14.88 11.46
C ARG A 40 20.87 14.21 10.81
N HIS A 41 21.46 13.26 11.51
CA HIS A 41 22.61 12.52 11.04
C HIS A 41 22.36 11.82 9.70
N ILE A 42 21.21 11.14 9.58
CA ILE A 42 20.83 10.44 8.34
C ILE A 42 20.61 11.44 7.21
N LEU A 43 19.80 12.47 7.45
CA LEU A 43 19.37 13.41 6.40
C LEU A 43 20.51 14.27 5.88
N HIS A 44 21.45 14.72 6.71
CA HIS A 44 22.64 15.44 6.25
C HIS A 44 23.51 14.59 5.34
N ARG A 45 23.77 13.34 5.75
CA ARG A 45 24.58 12.40 4.95
C ARG A 45 23.89 12.01 3.63
N LEU A 46 22.58 11.79 3.67
CA LEU A 46 21.81 11.53 2.46
C LEU A 46 21.82 12.74 1.53
N ALA A 47 21.56 13.95 2.04
CA ALA A 47 21.55 15.16 1.23
C ALA A 47 22.91 15.43 0.57
N GLU A 48 24.01 15.19 1.29
CA GLU A 48 25.36 15.27 0.72
C GLU A 48 25.59 14.20 -0.35
N ARG A 49 25.31 12.93 -0.02
CA ARG A 49 25.55 11.79 -0.91
C ARG A 49 24.73 11.84 -2.19
N LEU A 50 23.48 12.27 -2.08
CA LEU A 50 22.48 12.26 -3.15
C LEU A 50 22.55 13.50 -4.04
N ARG A 51 23.39 14.50 -3.70
CA ARG A 51 23.53 15.76 -4.44
C ARG A 51 23.71 15.57 -5.94
N ASP A 52 24.56 14.61 -6.32
CA ASP A 52 24.91 14.38 -7.72
C ASP A 52 24.29 13.09 -8.28
N THR A 53 23.63 12.28 -7.46
CA THR A 53 23.14 10.94 -7.85
C THR A 53 21.61 10.81 -7.82
N ALA A 54 20.89 11.58 -7.02
CA ALA A 54 19.43 11.58 -7.05
C ALA A 54 18.87 12.35 -8.25
N HIS A 55 17.61 12.07 -8.57
CA HIS A 55 16.83 12.85 -9.52
C HIS A 55 16.74 14.32 -9.06
N GLY A 56 16.72 15.26 -10.02
CA GLY A 56 16.80 16.70 -9.73
C GLY A 56 15.68 17.25 -8.85
N SER A 57 14.54 16.54 -8.76
CA SER A 57 13.44 16.89 -7.87
C SER A 57 13.69 16.55 -6.40
N TYR A 58 14.66 15.69 -6.05
CA TYR A 58 14.80 15.17 -4.69
C TYR A 58 15.17 16.24 -3.66
N LEU A 59 16.32 16.91 -3.83
CA LEU A 59 16.83 17.83 -2.81
C LEU A 59 15.93 19.06 -2.60
N SER A 60 15.42 19.63 -3.69
CA SER A 60 14.44 20.72 -3.62
C SER A 60 13.07 20.22 -3.12
N GLY A 61 12.75 18.96 -3.43
CA GLY A 61 11.57 18.24 -3.00
C GLY A 61 11.45 18.11 -1.49
N LEU A 62 12.56 17.88 -0.77
CA LEU A 62 12.57 17.83 0.70
C LEU A 62 11.86 19.05 1.29
N ALA A 63 12.32 20.26 0.93
CA ALA A 63 11.70 21.50 1.41
C ALA A 63 10.27 21.69 0.87
N ALA A 64 10.02 21.29 -0.38
CA ALA A 64 8.70 21.38 -1.02
C ALA A 64 7.65 20.44 -0.40
N THR A 65 8.06 19.44 0.40
CA THR A 65 7.16 18.52 1.11
C THR A 65 7.23 18.66 2.64
N GLY A 66 7.79 19.76 3.14
CA GLY A 66 7.83 20.06 4.58
C GLY A 66 8.91 19.28 5.35
N ILE A 67 9.94 18.81 4.65
CA ILE A 67 11.01 18.00 5.21
C ILE A 67 12.27 18.85 5.37
N GLY A 68 12.69 19.02 6.62
CA GLY A 68 13.96 19.66 6.99
C GLY A 68 15.02 18.64 7.39
N LEU A 69 16.29 19.08 7.38
CA LEU A 69 17.41 18.24 7.78
C LEU A 69 17.62 18.21 9.31
N GLU A 70 17.08 19.18 10.05
CA GLU A 70 17.42 19.36 11.47
C GLU A 70 16.50 18.64 12.47
N ARG A 71 15.30 18.23 12.06
CA ARG A 71 14.36 17.56 12.97
C ARG A 71 13.38 16.71 12.18
N ILE A 72 12.87 15.69 12.86
CA ILE A 72 11.76 14.87 12.37
C ILE A 72 10.57 15.79 12.03
N PRO A 73 9.99 15.69 10.82
CA PRO A 73 8.91 16.56 10.40
C PRO A 73 7.63 16.30 11.21
N SER A 74 6.86 17.36 11.44
CA SER A 74 5.47 17.22 11.87
C SER A 74 4.60 16.94 10.65
N LEU A 75 3.61 16.05 10.79
CA LEU A 75 2.62 15.81 9.74
C LEU A 75 1.85 17.09 9.38
N ASP A 76 1.66 18.03 10.32
CA ASP A 76 1.02 19.31 10.01
C ASP A 76 1.88 20.14 9.04
N GLU A 77 3.18 20.23 9.29
CA GLU A 77 4.13 20.93 8.41
C GLU A 77 4.24 20.25 7.04
N MET A 78 4.24 18.91 7.00
CA MET A 78 4.16 18.16 5.74
C MET A 78 2.87 18.48 5.00
N ASN A 79 1.71 18.41 5.66
CA ASN A 79 0.41 18.63 5.04
C ASN A 79 0.22 20.07 4.54
N GLU A 80 0.78 21.08 5.21
CA GLU A 80 0.80 22.46 4.71
C GLU A 80 1.48 22.58 3.34
N LYS A 81 2.55 21.80 3.12
CA LYS A 81 3.32 21.81 1.87
C LYS A 81 2.73 20.88 0.82
N LEU A 82 2.36 19.66 1.20
CA LEU A 82 1.78 18.64 0.33
C LEU A 82 0.44 19.08 -0.27
N GLU A 83 -0.36 19.87 0.44
CA GLU A 83 -1.64 20.38 -0.08
C GLU A 83 -1.44 21.17 -1.40
N ALA A 84 -0.32 21.91 -1.53
CA ALA A 84 0.02 22.62 -2.77
C ALA A 84 0.41 21.70 -3.94
N LEU A 85 0.77 20.45 -3.65
CA LEU A 85 1.09 19.40 -4.63
C LEU A 85 -0.11 18.50 -4.92
N GLY A 86 -1.27 18.73 -4.27
CA GLY A 86 -2.44 17.87 -4.38
C GLY A 86 -2.28 16.53 -3.68
N TRP A 87 -1.47 16.50 -2.62
CA TRP A 87 -1.21 15.35 -1.76
C TRP A 87 -1.48 15.69 -0.29
N SER A 88 -1.55 14.67 0.55
CA SER A 88 -1.52 14.78 2.00
C SER A 88 -0.77 13.59 2.61
N ALA A 89 -0.57 13.63 3.92
CA ALA A 89 0.05 12.58 4.70
C ALA A 89 -0.78 12.30 5.95
N VAL A 90 -0.88 11.03 6.34
CA VAL A 90 -1.53 10.59 7.58
C VAL A 90 -0.64 9.60 8.31
N GLY A 91 -0.69 9.61 9.64
CA GLY A 91 0.02 8.64 10.45
C GLY A 91 -0.66 7.27 10.37
N VAL A 92 0.11 6.20 10.29
CA VAL A 92 -0.40 4.82 10.36
C VAL A 92 0.38 4.01 11.40
N ARG A 93 -0.25 2.96 11.95
CA ARG A 93 0.41 2.00 12.85
C ARG A 93 0.78 0.73 12.10
N GLY A 94 2.05 0.35 12.25
CA GLY A 94 2.60 -0.88 11.71
C GLY A 94 2.28 -1.16 10.24
N PHE A 95 2.10 -2.44 9.95
CA PHE A 95 1.86 -2.92 8.59
C PHE A 95 0.36 -2.93 8.25
N ILE A 96 -0.13 -1.84 7.65
CA ILE A 96 -1.54 -1.73 7.21
C ILE A 96 -1.85 -2.70 6.04
N PRO A 97 -3.11 -3.12 5.85
CA PRO A 97 -3.48 -3.98 4.73
C PRO A 97 -3.08 -3.37 3.38
N PRO A 98 -2.56 -4.15 2.41
CA PRO A 98 -2.15 -3.62 1.11
C PRO A 98 -3.26 -2.89 0.35
N ALA A 99 -4.51 -3.35 0.47
CA ALA A 99 -5.66 -2.68 -0.11
C ALA A 99 -5.88 -1.27 0.49
N VAL A 100 -5.65 -1.10 1.79
CA VAL A 100 -5.74 0.20 2.48
C VAL A 100 -4.61 1.13 2.03
N PHE A 101 -3.38 0.61 1.97
CA PHE A 101 -2.22 1.38 1.49
C PHE A 101 -2.44 1.89 0.06
N THR A 102 -2.84 1.00 -0.85
CA THR A 102 -3.06 1.34 -2.26
C THR A 102 -4.26 2.27 -2.46
N GLU A 103 -5.33 2.13 -1.67
CA GLU A 103 -6.46 3.06 -1.68
C GLU A 103 -6.04 4.46 -1.21
N LEU A 104 -5.34 4.58 -0.07
CA LEU A 104 -4.79 5.85 0.42
C LEU A 104 -3.93 6.53 -0.65
N GLN A 105 -3.03 5.78 -1.28
CA GLN A 105 -2.14 6.28 -2.32
C GLN A 105 -2.91 6.73 -3.57
N SER A 106 -3.97 6.01 -3.97
CA SER A 106 -4.84 6.40 -5.09
C SER A 106 -5.53 7.75 -4.86
N LEU A 107 -5.80 8.07 -3.59
CA LEU A 107 -6.38 9.34 -3.15
C LEU A 107 -5.35 10.46 -2.98
N GLY A 108 -4.06 10.19 -3.22
CA GLY A 108 -2.98 11.13 -2.99
C GLY A 108 -2.61 11.30 -1.52
N VAL A 109 -2.72 10.23 -0.74
CA VAL A 109 -2.40 10.24 0.69
C VAL A 109 -1.22 9.33 0.97
N LEU A 110 -0.14 9.88 1.53
CA LEU A 110 1.00 9.12 2.04
C LEU A 110 0.67 8.53 3.41
N ALA A 111 0.89 7.23 3.57
CA ALA A 111 0.81 6.54 4.85
C ALA A 111 2.18 6.63 5.55
N ILE A 112 2.29 7.44 6.59
CA ILE A 112 3.55 7.69 7.29
C ILE A 112 3.61 6.84 8.57
N ALA A 113 4.56 5.91 8.61
CA ALA A 113 4.96 5.26 9.86
C ALA A 113 5.61 6.31 10.78
N ALA A 114 5.08 6.48 11.99
CA ALA A 114 5.54 7.52 12.90
C ALA A 114 6.87 7.19 13.59
N ASP A 115 7.25 5.92 13.68
CA ASP A 115 8.45 5.52 14.40
C ASP A 115 9.75 5.85 13.64
N ILE A 116 10.83 6.10 14.37
CA ILE A 116 12.17 6.24 13.80
C ILE A 116 13.07 5.08 14.22
N ARG A 117 13.95 4.64 13.31
CA ARG A 117 14.97 3.62 13.58
C ARG A 117 15.94 4.05 14.69
N SER A 118 16.55 3.06 15.35
CA SER A 118 17.58 3.28 16.37
C SER A 118 18.89 3.80 15.77
N HIS A 119 19.66 4.56 16.56
CA HIS A 119 21.05 4.90 16.24
C HIS A 119 21.98 3.68 16.03
N GLU A 120 21.60 2.49 16.50
CA GLU A 120 22.35 1.24 16.23
C GLU A 120 22.10 0.67 14.82
N HIS A 121 20.99 1.07 14.17
CA HIS A 121 20.54 0.56 12.87
C HIS A 121 20.41 1.70 11.82
N ILE A 122 21.36 2.63 11.81
CA ILE A 122 21.30 3.83 10.96
C ILE A 122 21.42 3.50 9.46
N GLU A 123 22.27 2.54 9.09
CA GLU A 123 22.57 2.26 7.69
C GLU A 123 21.39 1.60 6.96
N TYR A 124 20.61 0.79 7.68
CA TYR A 124 19.49 0.02 7.15
C TYR A 124 18.53 -0.43 8.25
N THR A 125 17.23 -0.37 7.97
CA THR A 125 16.16 -1.03 8.74
C THR A 125 15.30 -1.86 7.79
N PRO A 126 14.96 -3.12 8.14
CA PRO A 126 14.06 -3.94 7.33
C PRO A 126 12.59 -3.51 7.43
N ALA A 127 12.21 -2.72 8.44
CA ALA A 127 10.87 -2.18 8.61
C ALA A 127 10.82 -0.70 8.20
N PRO A 128 9.79 -0.25 7.45
CA PRO A 128 9.62 1.17 7.11
C PRO A 128 9.49 2.02 8.38
N ASP A 129 10.18 3.16 8.38
CA ASP A 129 10.18 4.15 9.47
C ASP A 129 9.91 5.55 8.90
N ILE A 130 9.79 6.56 9.75
CA ILE A 130 9.48 7.93 9.33
C ILE A 130 10.50 8.48 8.35
N VAL A 131 11.78 8.07 8.42
CA VAL A 131 12.80 8.47 7.44
C VAL A 131 12.47 7.91 6.06
N HIS A 132 12.12 6.62 5.98
CA HIS A 132 11.71 5.99 4.72
C HIS A 132 10.45 6.65 4.14
N GLU A 133 9.40 6.76 4.94
CA GLU A 133 8.09 7.22 4.46
C GLU A 133 8.08 8.71 4.12
N SER A 134 8.70 9.54 4.96
CA SER A 134 8.76 10.98 4.69
C SER A 134 9.88 11.32 3.72
N ALA A 135 11.16 11.06 4.06
CA ALA A 135 12.30 11.53 3.26
C ALA A 135 12.65 10.64 2.06
N GLY A 136 12.10 9.43 1.97
CA GLY A 136 12.22 8.56 0.80
C GLY A 136 11.14 8.87 -0.24
N HIS A 137 9.86 8.78 0.14
CA HIS A 137 8.73 8.90 -0.80
C HIS A 137 8.33 10.34 -1.11
N ALA A 138 8.19 11.20 -0.10
CA ALA A 138 7.57 12.51 -0.29
C ALA A 138 8.34 13.45 -1.24
N PRO A 139 9.69 13.58 -1.21
CA PRO A 139 10.39 14.62 -1.97
C PRO A 139 10.16 14.56 -3.48
N ILE A 140 10.09 13.35 -4.05
CA ILE A 140 9.92 13.19 -5.50
C ILE A 140 8.53 13.65 -5.95
N LEU A 141 7.53 13.76 -5.05
CA LEU A 141 6.21 14.33 -5.35
C LEU A 141 6.24 15.79 -5.81
N ALA A 142 7.35 16.50 -5.58
CA ALA A 142 7.55 17.83 -6.17
C ALA A 142 7.59 17.78 -7.71
N ASP A 143 7.91 16.61 -8.30
CA ASP A 143 7.70 16.34 -9.71
C ASP A 143 6.24 15.89 -9.94
N ARG A 144 5.47 16.73 -10.64
CA ARG A 144 4.05 16.48 -10.90
C ARG A 144 3.80 15.19 -11.68
N ARG A 145 4.70 14.82 -12.59
CA ARG A 145 4.53 13.65 -13.44
C ARG A 145 4.70 12.37 -12.61
N TYR A 146 5.71 12.35 -11.74
CA TYR A 146 5.88 11.26 -10.78
C TYR A 146 4.73 11.18 -9.77
N ALA A 147 4.28 12.32 -9.27
CA ALA A 147 3.13 12.39 -8.37
C ALA A 147 1.86 11.78 -9.00
N GLU A 148 1.60 12.02 -10.28
CA GLU A 148 0.50 11.37 -11.00
C GLU A 148 0.73 9.85 -11.18
N TYR A 149 1.97 9.45 -11.48
CA TYR A 149 2.33 8.04 -11.62
C TYR A 149 2.03 7.27 -10.33
N LEU A 150 2.43 7.82 -9.18
CA LEU A 150 2.26 7.18 -7.89
C LEU A 150 0.77 7.00 -7.52
N LYS A 151 -0.09 7.98 -7.81
CA LYS A 151 -1.55 7.83 -7.66
C LYS A 151 -2.11 6.69 -8.52
N ARG A 152 -1.64 6.59 -9.76
CA ARG A 152 -2.07 5.55 -10.70
C ARG A 152 -1.58 4.16 -10.30
N CYS A 153 -0.39 4.05 -9.72
CA CYS A 153 0.08 2.83 -9.06
C CYS A 153 -0.84 2.43 -7.91
N GLY A 154 -1.25 3.38 -7.07
CA GLY A 154 -2.24 3.17 -6.02
C GLY A 154 -3.57 2.62 -6.55
N GLU A 155 -4.14 3.24 -7.58
CA GLU A 155 -5.38 2.73 -8.21
C GLU A 155 -5.20 1.33 -8.81
N THR A 156 -4.08 1.10 -9.50
CA THR A 156 -3.77 -0.21 -10.09
C THR A 156 -3.66 -1.29 -9.02
N GLY A 157 -2.95 -1.01 -7.93
CA GLY A 157 -2.80 -1.93 -6.80
C GLY A 157 -4.11 -2.19 -6.08
N PHE A 158 -4.95 -1.17 -5.93
CA PHE A 158 -6.27 -1.25 -5.29
C PHE A 158 -7.24 -2.11 -6.11
N ARG A 159 -7.20 -2.01 -7.44
CA ARG A 159 -8.08 -2.76 -8.35
C ARG A 159 -7.54 -4.13 -8.75
N ALA A 160 -6.25 -4.40 -8.53
CA ALA A 160 -5.65 -5.69 -8.81
C ALA A 160 -6.28 -6.79 -7.95
N ILE A 161 -6.55 -7.95 -8.55
CA ILE A 161 -7.13 -9.07 -7.83
C ILE A 161 -6.08 -9.71 -6.90
N ALA A 162 -6.31 -9.61 -5.58
CA ALA A 162 -5.52 -10.30 -4.56
C ALA A 162 -6.09 -11.70 -4.29
N SER A 163 -5.21 -12.68 -4.09
CA SER A 163 -5.58 -14.04 -3.70
C SER A 163 -5.68 -14.21 -2.19
N VAL A 164 -6.33 -15.27 -1.73
CA VAL A 164 -6.33 -15.64 -0.30
C VAL A 164 -4.93 -15.98 0.22
N GLU A 165 -3.98 -16.34 -0.65
CA GLU A 165 -2.57 -16.55 -0.26
C GLU A 165 -1.86 -15.22 -0.01
N ASP A 166 -2.18 -14.18 -0.77
CA ASP A 166 -1.65 -12.83 -0.53
C ASP A 166 -2.10 -12.32 0.84
N GLN A 167 -3.38 -12.55 1.18
CA GLN A 167 -3.93 -12.24 2.51
C GLN A 167 -3.24 -13.03 3.62
N ALA A 168 -3.05 -14.34 3.44
CA ALA A 168 -2.37 -15.18 4.42
C ALA A 168 -0.90 -14.76 4.63
N VAL A 169 -0.18 -14.39 3.57
CA VAL A 169 1.18 -13.88 3.69
C VAL A 169 1.20 -12.54 4.41
N TYR A 170 0.30 -11.61 4.05
CA TYR A 170 0.16 -10.34 4.75
C TYR A 170 -0.08 -10.55 6.25
N GLU A 171 -1.05 -11.39 6.63
CA GLU A 171 -1.38 -11.66 8.03
C GLU A 171 -0.18 -12.28 8.77
N ALA A 172 0.57 -13.17 8.12
CA ALA A 172 1.76 -13.77 8.71
C ALA A 172 2.91 -12.75 8.88
N ILE A 173 3.12 -11.86 7.91
CA ILE A 173 4.09 -10.75 8.03
C ILE A 173 3.68 -9.83 9.18
N ARG A 174 2.40 -9.45 9.25
CA ARG A 174 1.87 -8.61 10.32
C ARG A 174 2.07 -9.27 11.69
N ASN A 175 1.74 -10.55 11.81
CA ASN A 175 1.95 -11.31 13.06
C ASN A 175 3.43 -11.37 13.45
N LEU A 176 4.33 -11.65 12.49
CA LEU A 176 5.77 -11.65 12.76
C LEU A 176 6.29 -10.27 13.18
N SER A 177 5.80 -9.20 12.55
CA SER A 177 6.16 -7.83 12.94
C SER A 177 5.75 -7.54 14.38
N VAL A 178 4.51 -7.85 14.75
CA VAL A 178 4.02 -7.64 16.12
C VAL A 178 4.85 -8.45 17.13
N VAL A 179 5.15 -9.71 16.84
CA VAL A 179 5.93 -10.58 17.72
C VAL A 179 7.38 -10.12 17.86
N LYS A 180 8.02 -9.65 16.77
CA LYS A 180 9.41 -9.15 16.83
C LYS A 180 9.54 -7.87 17.64
N GLU A 181 8.50 -7.05 17.66
CA GLU A 181 8.48 -5.77 18.37
C GLU A 181 8.00 -5.89 19.83
N ASP A 182 7.39 -7.01 20.23
CA ASP A 182 7.03 -7.26 21.63
C ASP A 182 8.25 -7.76 22.42
N PRO A 183 8.81 -6.97 23.35
CA PRO A 183 10.01 -7.39 24.09
C PRO A 183 9.70 -8.37 25.23
N ALA A 184 8.43 -8.72 25.44
CA ALA A 184 8.02 -9.87 26.25
C ALA A 184 7.84 -11.15 25.42
N ALA A 185 7.92 -11.08 24.09
CA ALA A 185 7.78 -12.24 23.23
C ALA A 185 8.87 -13.28 23.53
N SER A 186 8.42 -14.51 23.71
CA SER A 186 9.29 -15.66 23.92
C SER A 186 9.98 -16.09 22.62
N PRO A 187 11.14 -16.78 22.70
CA PRO A 187 11.76 -17.41 21.54
C PRO A 187 10.84 -18.39 20.81
N GLU A 188 9.88 -18.99 21.51
CA GLU A 188 8.89 -19.89 20.92
C GLU A 188 7.86 -19.13 20.08
N GLU A 189 7.35 -17.99 20.56
CA GLU A 189 6.43 -17.14 19.79
C GLU A 189 7.08 -16.63 18.50
N LEU A 190 8.34 -16.21 18.57
CA LEU A 190 9.10 -15.80 17.39
C LEU A 190 9.24 -16.97 16.39
N ARG A 191 9.62 -18.17 16.86
CA ARG A 191 9.73 -19.36 16.02
C ARG A 191 8.40 -19.70 15.35
N LEU A 192 7.29 -19.65 16.09
CA LEU A 192 5.94 -19.91 15.58
C LEU A 192 5.52 -18.88 14.52
N ALA A 193 5.81 -17.60 14.74
CA ALA A 193 5.51 -16.54 13.77
C ALA A 193 6.34 -16.71 12.48
N GLU A 194 7.61 -17.08 12.58
CA GLU A 194 8.46 -17.41 11.42
C GLU A 194 7.99 -18.66 10.69
N GLU A 195 7.51 -19.68 11.39
CA GLU A 195 6.90 -20.88 10.80
C GLU A 195 5.60 -20.56 10.07
N ARG A 196 4.75 -19.70 10.64
CA ARG A 196 3.52 -19.20 9.98
C ARG A 196 3.84 -18.47 8.69
N LEU A 197 4.83 -17.58 8.70
CA LEU A 197 5.25 -16.86 7.49
C LEU A 197 5.81 -17.82 6.42
N ARG A 198 6.65 -18.78 6.82
CA ARG A 198 7.17 -19.81 5.91
C ARG A 198 6.03 -20.64 5.31
N ALA A 199 5.07 -21.08 6.12
CA ALA A 199 3.92 -21.86 5.66
C ALA A 199 3.02 -21.05 4.71
N ALA A 200 2.70 -19.79 5.06
CA ALA A 200 1.91 -18.91 4.22
C ALA A 200 2.58 -18.66 2.86
N THR A 201 3.90 -18.37 2.87
CA THR A 201 4.68 -18.18 1.64
C THR A 201 4.72 -19.44 0.77
N ALA A 202 4.91 -20.60 1.39
CA ALA A 202 4.91 -21.90 0.69
C ALA A 202 3.53 -22.32 0.15
N SER A 203 2.44 -21.74 0.67
CA SER A 203 1.07 -22.04 0.23
C SER A 203 0.68 -21.40 -1.11
N ARG A 204 1.51 -20.48 -1.62
CA ARG A 204 1.29 -19.76 -2.89
C ARG A 204 1.15 -20.73 -4.06
N ARG A 205 -0.05 -20.80 -4.64
CA ARG A 205 -0.33 -21.65 -5.80
C ARG A 205 0.05 -21.02 -7.13
N TYR A 206 0.07 -19.69 -7.19
CA TYR A 206 0.38 -18.91 -8.37
C TYR A 206 0.73 -17.47 -7.99
N VAL A 207 1.19 -16.68 -8.97
CA VAL A 207 1.44 -15.24 -8.82
C VAL A 207 0.16 -14.48 -9.21
N SER A 208 -0.50 -13.87 -8.23
CA SER A 208 -1.71 -13.05 -8.42
C SER A 208 -1.42 -11.71 -9.08
N GLU A 209 -2.45 -11.06 -9.62
CA GLU A 209 -2.37 -9.68 -10.08
C GLU A 209 -1.83 -8.74 -9.00
N SER A 210 -2.30 -8.87 -7.75
CA SER A 210 -1.83 -8.04 -6.63
C SER A 210 -0.33 -8.23 -6.33
N THR A 211 0.17 -9.48 -6.35
CA THR A 211 1.62 -9.74 -6.23
C THR A 211 2.41 -9.09 -7.37
N LYS A 212 1.91 -9.15 -8.62
CA LYS A 212 2.58 -8.51 -9.76
C LYS A 212 2.59 -6.99 -9.64
N ALA A 213 1.48 -6.39 -9.20
CA ALA A 213 1.39 -4.95 -8.95
C ALA A 213 2.40 -4.51 -7.87
N SER A 214 2.53 -5.30 -6.79
CA SER A 214 3.52 -5.07 -5.74
C SER A 214 4.96 -5.16 -6.25
N ARG A 215 5.28 -6.11 -7.15
CA ARG A 215 6.60 -6.19 -7.81
C ARG A 215 6.87 -4.98 -8.71
N LEU A 216 5.90 -4.55 -9.51
CA LEU A 216 6.03 -3.34 -10.33
C LEU A 216 6.29 -2.12 -9.44
N TYR A 217 5.54 -1.96 -8.35
CA TYR A 217 5.73 -0.89 -7.38
C TYR A 217 7.13 -0.94 -6.75
N TRP A 218 7.59 -2.11 -6.33
CA TRP A 218 8.91 -2.32 -5.75
C TRP A 218 10.04 -1.89 -6.70
N TRP A 219 9.99 -2.35 -7.94
CA TRP A 219 11.03 -2.06 -8.93
C TRP A 219 10.94 -0.66 -9.53
N THR A 220 9.95 0.13 -9.13
CA THR A 220 9.77 1.51 -9.57
C THR A 220 9.77 2.48 -8.40
N ALA A 221 8.68 2.62 -7.66
CA ALA A 221 8.55 3.58 -6.57
C ALA A 221 9.52 3.32 -5.40
N GLU A 222 9.89 2.07 -5.12
CA GLU A 222 10.82 1.74 -4.01
C GLU A 222 12.28 1.71 -4.44
N TYR A 223 12.60 1.02 -5.54
CA TYR A 223 13.97 0.74 -5.98
C TYR A 223 14.22 1.10 -7.45
N GLY A 224 13.49 2.10 -7.96
CA GLY A 224 13.63 2.57 -9.33
C GLY A 224 14.78 3.55 -9.55
N LEU A 225 15.35 3.46 -10.76
CA LEU A 225 16.33 4.37 -11.32
C LEU A 225 15.79 5.03 -12.59
N VAL A 226 16.28 6.22 -12.95
CA VAL A 226 15.81 6.96 -14.14
C VAL A 226 16.96 7.61 -14.91
N GLY A 227 16.83 7.71 -16.24
CA GLY A 227 17.79 8.37 -17.13
C GLY A 227 18.64 7.39 -17.93
N ASP A 228 19.91 7.75 -18.12
CA ASP A 228 20.85 6.96 -18.91
C ASP A 228 21.20 5.64 -18.20
N LEU A 229 21.19 4.51 -18.92
CA LEU A 229 21.44 3.18 -18.35
C LEU A 229 22.86 3.05 -17.75
N ALA A 230 23.85 3.74 -18.30
CA ALA A 230 25.22 3.74 -17.83
C ALA A 230 25.45 4.74 -16.68
N ASN A 231 24.63 5.79 -16.58
CA ASN A 231 24.71 6.78 -15.50
C ASN A 231 23.32 7.22 -15.02
N PRO A 232 22.55 6.32 -14.39
CA PRO A 232 21.19 6.61 -13.98
C PRO A 232 21.14 7.43 -12.69
N LYS A 233 19.99 8.05 -12.44
CA LYS A 233 19.66 8.79 -11.21
C LYS A 233 18.71 8.01 -10.33
N LEU A 234 18.84 8.19 -9.02
CA LEU A 234 17.99 7.56 -8.01
C LEU A 234 16.68 8.33 -7.88
N TYR A 235 15.55 7.62 -7.86
CA TYR A 235 14.26 8.19 -7.46
C TYR A 235 13.45 7.26 -6.55
N GLY A 236 13.76 5.97 -6.48
CA GLY A 236 13.08 5.03 -5.59
C GLY A 236 13.32 5.33 -4.12
N ALA A 237 12.25 5.31 -3.31
CA ALA A 237 12.28 5.70 -1.90
C ALA A 237 13.25 4.87 -1.04
N GLY A 238 13.36 3.55 -1.28
CA GLY A 238 14.32 2.67 -0.62
C GLY A 238 15.77 3.11 -0.86
N LEU A 239 16.08 3.58 -2.06
CA LEU A 239 17.41 4.09 -2.42
C LEU A 239 17.67 5.48 -1.83
N LEU A 240 16.63 6.31 -1.70
CA LEU A 240 16.71 7.67 -1.19
C LEU A 240 16.73 7.77 0.34
N SER A 241 16.36 6.69 1.05
CA SER A 241 16.21 6.67 2.52
C SER A 241 17.20 5.76 3.24
N SER A 242 18.05 5.03 2.51
CA SER A 242 19.10 4.18 3.08
C SER A 242 20.49 4.64 2.64
N LEU A 243 21.34 4.97 3.61
CA LEU A 243 22.76 5.29 3.36
C LEU A 243 23.50 4.11 2.71
N GLY A 244 23.18 2.88 3.12
CA GLY A 244 23.75 1.66 2.55
C GLY A 244 23.39 1.50 1.08
N GLU A 245 22.09 1.53 0.75
CA GLU A 245 21.61 1.36 -0.63
C GLU A 245 22.02 2.52 -1.55
N ALA A 246 21.96 3.77 -1.09
CA ALA A 246 22.44 4.93 -1.85
C ALA A 246 23.91 4.79 -2.30
N ASN A 247 24.71 4.04 -1.53
CA ASN A 247 26.10 3.72 -1.87
C ASN A 247 26.23 2.47 -2.73
N HIS A 248 25.40 1.45 -2.48
CA HIS A 248 25.48 0.16 -3.14
C HIS A 248 24.93 0.17 -4.57
N CYS A 249 23.76 0.79 -4.78
CA CYS A 249 22.97 0.70 -6.02
C CYS A 249 23.71 1.06 -7.32
N LEU A 250 24.68 1.99 -7.26
CA LEU A 250 25.46 2.44 -8.42
C LEU A 250 26.76 1.66 -8.64
N LYS A 251 27.13 0.72 -7.76
CA LYS A 251 28.34 -0.09 -7.92
C LYS A 251 28.25 -1.02 -9.15
N PRO A 252 29.37 -1.41 -9.77
CA PRO A 252 29.37 -2.26 -10.96
C PRO A 252 28.72 -3.64 -10.78
N GLU A 253 28.71 -4.17 -9.56
CA GLU A 253 28.15 -5.49 -9.25
C GLU A 253 26.61 -5.50 -9.26
N VAL A 254 25.97 -4.34 -9.06
CA VAL A 254 24.51 -4.21 -9.14
C VAL A 254 24.11 -4.09 -10.60
N ARG A 255 23.30 -5.03 -11.09
CA ARG A 255 22.91 -5.05 -12.51
C ARG A 255 21.87 -3.96 -12.81
N LYS A 256 22.12 -3.15 -13.84
CA LYS A 256 21.17 -2.13 -14.34
C LYS A 256 20.43 -2.72 -15.53
N VAL A 257 19.10 -2.76 -15.47
CA VAL A 257 18.24 -3.35 -16.50
C VAL A 257 17.29 -2.29 -17.01
N PRO A 258 17.09 -2.11 -18.34
CA PRO A 258 16.05 -1.22 -18.84
C PRO A 258 14.68 -1.61 -18.28
N LEU A 259 13.90 -0.62 -17.83
CA LEU A 259 12.55 -0.87 -17.33
C LEU A 259 11.67 -1.48 -18.43
N GLY A 260 10.83 -2.43 -18.03
CA GLY A 260 9.84 -3.05 -18.89
C GLY A 260 8.92 -3.95 -18.07
N LEU A 261 7.91 -4.54 -18.73
CA LEU A 261 6.87 -5.33 -18.06
C LEU A 261 7.42 -6.51 -17.23
N VAL A 262 8.61 -7.02 -17.57
CA VAL A 262 9.30 -8.10 -16.85
C VAL A 262 9.52 -7.77 -15.36
N CYS A 263 9.54 -6.49 -14.96
CA CYS A 263 9.64 -6.12 -13.55
C CYS A 263 8.47 -6.67 -12.72
N ALA A 264 7.25 -6.72 -13.28
CA ALA A 264 6.07 -7.26 -12.62
C ALA A 264 6.17 -8.79 -12.37
N ASP A 265 7.03 -9.49 -13.11
CA ASP A 265 7.30 -10.92 -12.93
C ASP A 265 8.61 -11.18 -12.15
N THR A 266 9.37 -10.14 -11.79
CA THR A 266 10.66 -10.25 -11.11
C THR A 266 10.50 -10.24 -9.58
N GLU A 267 10.94 -11.31 -8.92
CA GLU A 267 10.94 -11.43 -7.46
C GLU A 267 12.02 -10.59 -6.79
N TYR A 268 11.76 -10.19 -5.55
CA TYR A 268 12.67 -9.41 -4.71
C TYR A 268 12.75 -9.98 -3.28
N ASP A 269 13.86 -9.69 -2.61
CA ASP A 269 14.09 -10.01 -1.20
C ASP A 269 14.18 -8.71 -0.40
N ILE A 270 13.24 -8.51 0.53
CA ILE A 270 13.17 -7.33 1.39
C ILE A 270 14.23 -7.31 2.50
N THR A 271 14.97 -8.41 2.69
CA THR A 271 15.93 -8.55 3.80
C THR A 271 17.37 -8.27 3.38
N ARG A 272 17.59 -7.97 2.09
CA ARG A 272 18.92 -7.80 1.51
C ARG A 272 18.96 -6.59 0.58
N MET A 273 20.16 -6.09 0.33
CA MET A 273 20.38 -5.10 -0.72
C MET A 273 20.06 -5.68 -2.10
N GLN A 274 19.54 -4.85 -2.99
CA GLN A 274 18.99 -5.30 -4.27
C GLN A 274 20.13 -5.62 -5.26
N PRO A 275 20.22 -6.85 -5.78
CA PRO A 275 21.30 -7.25 -6.67
C PRO A 275 21.14 -6.69 -8.09
N GLN A 276 19.95 -6.18 -8.41
CA GLN A 276 19.60 -5.60 -9.70
C GLN A 276 18.58 -4.49 -9.52
N LEU A 277 18.58 -3.53 -10.43
CA LEU A 277 17.66 -2.39 -10.43
C LEU A 277 17.19 -2.10 -11.86
N PHE A 278 15.95 -1.62 -11.99
CA PHE A 278 15.36 -1.23 -13.25
C PHE A 278 15.53 0.27 -13.52
N VAL A 279 15.86 0.63 -14.76
CA VAL A 279 16.13 1.99 -15.19
C VAL A 279 15.07 2.45 -16.19
N ALA A 280 14.23 3.38 -15.78
CA ALA A 280 13.32 4.10 -16.66
C ALA A 280 14.09 5.12 -17.52
N ARG A 281 13.63 5.40 -18.75
CA ARG A 281 14.25 6.45 -19.59
C ARG A 281 13.97 7.83 -18.99
N ASP A 282 12.73 8.01 -18.58
CA ASP A 282 12.14 9.20 -17.98
C ASP A 282 10.87 8.76 -17.22
N PHE A 283 10.14 9.69 -16.62
CA PHE A 283 8.89 9.37 -15.92
C PHE A 283 7.72 9.03 -16.85
N ASP A 284 7.77 9.37 -18.15
CA ASP A 284 6.75 8.92 -19.11
C ASP A 284 6.89 7.43 -19.40
N HIS A 285 8.11 6.89 -19.44
CA HIS A 285 8.34 5.46 -19.56
C HIS A 285 7.74 4.67 -18.39
N LEU A 286 7.63 5.25 -17.19
CA LEU A 286 6.93 4.62 -16.06
C LEU A 286 5.44 4.40 -16.39
N PHE A 287 4.78 5.40 -16.99
CA PHE A 287 3.39 5.29 -17.44
C PHE A 287 3.22 4.30 -18.58
N GLU A 288 4.12 4.27 -19.56
CA GLU A 288 4.07 3.29 -20.65
C GLU A 288 4.07 1.84 -20.12
N VAL A 289 4.94 1.56 -19.14
CA VAL A 289 5.06 0.23 -18.54
C VAL A 289 3.86 -0.08 -17.64
N LEU A 290 3.37 0.90 -16.87
CA LEU A 290 2.17 0.75 -16.06
C LEU A 290 0.92 0.53 -16.93
N GLU A 291 0.78 1.22 -18.05
CA GLU A 291 -0.30 1.02 -19.03
C GLU A 291 -0.26 -0.36 -19.65
N ALA A 292 0.93 -0.81 -20.05
CA ALA A 292 1.13 -2.16 -20.54
C ALA A 292 0.77 -3.21 -19.47
N PHE A 293 1.11 -2.95 -18.21
CA PHE A 293 0.74 -3.81 -17.09
C PHE A 293 -0.77 -3.82 -16.83
N GLU A 294 -1.40 -2.66 -16.72
CA GLU A 294 -2.85 -2.51 -16.54
C GLU A 294 -3.63 -3.25 -17.61
N ALA A 295 -3.20 -3.18 -18.87
CA ALA A 295 -3.84 -3.88 -19.99
C ALA A 295 -3.86 -5.41 -19.81
N THR A 296 -3.04 -5.97 -18.92
CA THR A 296 -3.05 -7.39 -18.58
C THR A 296 -4.05 -7.77 -17.50
N LEU A 297 -4.59 -6.80 -16.74
CA LEU A 297 -5.38 -7.04 -15.53
C LEU A 297 -6.87 -7.25 -15.81
N GLY A 298 -7.54 -7.98 -14.92
CA GLY A 298 -8.97 -8.30 -14.97
C GLY A 298 -9.86 -7.07 -15.06
N TRP A 299 -9.50 -5.94 -14.43
CA TRP A 299 -10.33 -4.74 -14.43
C TRP A 299 -10.31 -3.96 -15.75
N ARG A 300 -9.31 -4.24 -16.60
CA ARG A 300 -9.21 -3.67 -17.95
C ARG A 300 -9.69 -4.64 -19.02
N ARG A 301 -9.49 -5.94 -18.80
CA ARG A 301 -9.85 -7.00 -19.76
C ARG A 301 -11.27 -7.52 -19.59
N GLY A 302 -11.76 -7.58 -18.35
CA GLY A 302 -13.04 -8.19 -18.00
C GLY A 302 -13.15 -9.65 -18.48
N GLY A 303 -14.37 -10.03 -18.86
CA GLY A 303 -14.67 -11.29 -19.55
C GLY A 303 -14.23 -12.54 -18.79
N ASP A 304 -13.90 -13.58 -19.55
CA ASP A 304 -13.42 -14.85 -18.99
C ASP A 304 -12.10 -14.69 -18.23
N HIS A 305 -11.23 -13.78 -18.68
CA HIS A 305 -9.95 -13.54 -18.03
C HIS A 305 -10.14 -13.07 -16.58
N GLY A 306 -10.98 -12.04 -16.39
CA GLY A 306 -11.29 -11.53 -15.05
C GLY A 306 -12.01 -12.55 -14.18
N LEU A 307 -12.96 -13.32 -14.74
CA LEU A 307 -13.64 -14.40 -14.02
C LEU A 307 -12.70 -15.52 -13.59
N GLU A 308 -11.76 -15.91 -14.45
CA GLU A 308 -10.74 -16.92 -14.13
C GLU A 308 -9.81 -16.45 -13.02
N GLU A 309 -9.36 -15.20 -13.06
CA GLU A 309 -8.52 -14.65 -12.00
C GLU A 309 -9.29 -14.56 -10.67
N ALA A 310 -10.53 -14.08 -10.67
CA ALA A 310 -11.40 -14.04 -9.48
C ALA A 310 -11.62 -15.45 -8.87
N LEU A 311 -11.90 -16.45 -9.71
CA LEU A 311 -12.04 -17.86 -9.28
C LEU A 311 -10.77 -18.41 -8.65
N ARG A 312 -9.60 -18.11 -9.24
CA ARG A 312 -8.30 -18.55 -8.71
C ARG A 312 -7.94 -17.86 -7.41
N ALA A 313 -8.28 -16.58 -7.30
CA ALA A 313 -8.01 -15.72 -6.16
C ALA A 313 -8.82 -16.10 -4.92
N ARG A 314 -10.08 -16.52 -5.10
CA ARG A 314 -10.99 -16.94 -4.03
C ARG A 314 -11.28 -15.85 -2.99
N THR A 315 -11.15 -14.59 -3.38
CA THR A 315 -11.42 -13.40 -2.57
C THR A 315 -12.67 -12.68 -3.07
N VAL A 316 -13.04 -11.57 -2.41
CA VAL A 316 -14.11 -10.69 -2.87
C VAL A 316 -13.63 -9.90 -4.08
N ASN A 317 -14.45 -9.89 -5.12
CA ASN A 317 -14.24 -9.15 -6.35
C ASN A 317 -15.49 -8.34 -6.68
N HIS A 318 -15.37 -7.37 -7.58
CA HIS A 318 -16.54 -6.72 -8.17
C HIS A 318 -16.55 -6.85 -9.69
N LEU A 319 -17.72 -7.22 -10.21
CA LEU A 319 -17.99 -7.43 -11.62
C LEU A 319 -18.80 -6.25 -12.13
N ALA A 320 -18.27 -5.48 -13.08
CA ALA A 320 -19.02 -4.44 -13.75
C ALA A 320 -19.74 -5.04 -14.97
N LEU A 321 -21.07 -4.97 -14.97
CA LEU A 321 -21.93 -5.47 -16.04
C LEU A 321 -22.06 -4.45 -17.18
N ALA A 322 -22.56 -4.90 -18.33
CA ALA A 322 -22.65 -4.07 -19.54
C ALA A 322 -23.63 -2.89 -19.41
N ASP A 323 -24.58 -2.95 -18.48
CA ASP A 323 -25.56 -1.91 -18.18
C ASP A 323 -25.12 -0.95 -17.06
N GLY A 324 -23.88 -1.11 -16.56
CA GLY A 324 -23.28 -0.30 -15.52
C GLY A 324 -23.66 -0.70 -14.09
N LEU A 325 -24.41 -1.79 -13.88
CA LEU A 325 -24.51 -2.39 -12.55
C LEU A 325 -23.19 -3.06 -12.15
N GLU A 326 -22.87 -3.02 -10.87
CA GLU A 326 -21.69 -3.64 -10.29
C GLU A 326 -22.13 -4.66 -9.24
N LEU A 327 -21.60 -5.87 -9.33
CA LEU A 327 -21.87 -6.94 -8.37
C LEU A 327 -20.59 -7.28 -7.62
N THR A 328 -20.57 -6.97 -6.33
CA THR A 328 -19.49 -7.35 -5.44
C THR A 328 -19.82 -8.66 -4.73
N GLY A 329 -18.92 -9.62 -4.79
CA GLY A 329 -19.01 -10.90 -4.09
C GLY A 329 -17.87 -11.83 -4.49
N LYS A 330 -17.86 -13.04 -3.96
CA LYS A 330 -16.83 -14.03 -4.30
C LYS A 330 -17.29 -14.90 -5.47
N VAL A 331 -16.56 -14.87 -6.58
CA VAL A 331 -16.86 -15.74 -7.73
C VAL A 331 -16.49 -17.18 -7.37
N VAL A 332 -17.45 -18.11 -7.46
CA VAL A 332 -17.28 -19.51 -7.05
C VAL A 332 -17.46 -20.52 -8.19
N ALA A 333 -18.14 -20.14 -9.26
CA ALA A 333 -18.23 -20.98 -10.45
C ALA A 333 -18.39 -20.16 -11.74
N ARG A 334 -17.91 -20.73 -12.85
CA ARG A 334 -18.26 -20.31 -14.20
C ARG A 334 -18.71 -21.51 -15.03
N ILE A 335 -19.73 -21.32 -15.85
CA ILE A 335 -20.27 -22.34 -16.76
C ILE A 335 -19.98 -21.87 -18.18
N PRO A 336 -19.25 -22.64 -18.99
CA PRO A 336 -18.92 -22.25 -20.36
C PRO A 336 -20.17 -22.24 -21.25
N ALA A 337 -20.19 -21.33 -22.21
CA ALA A 337 -21.13 -21.32 -23.32
C ALA A 337 -20.68 -22.29 -24.44
N ARG A 338 -21.57 -22.55 -25.40
CA ARG A 338 -21.25 -23.30 -26.64
C ARG A 338 -20.14 -22.67 -27.48
N GLY A 339 -19.95 -21.36 -27.34
CA GLY A 339 -18.95 -20.58 -28.06
C GLY A 339 -18.87 -19.16 -27.52
N PRO A 340 -18.00 -18.31 -28.11
CA PRO A 340 -17.87 -16.91 -27.71
C PRO A 340 -19.20 -16.16 -27.84
N LEU A 341 -19.58 -15.43 -26.79
CA LEU A 341 -20.78 -14.58 -26.77
C LEU A 341 -20.45 -13.18 -27.26
N VAL A 342 -19.36 -12.61 -26.74
CA VAL A 342 -18.71 -11.36 -27.17
C VAL A 342 -17.19 -11.54 -27.08
N PRO A 343 -16.36 -10.67 -27.69
CA PRO A 343 -14.91 -10.79 -27.60
C PRO A 343 -14.43 -10.91 -26.14
N GLY A 344 -13.69 -11.98 -25.84
CA GLY A 344 -13.15 -12.25 -24.50
C GLY A 344 -14.12 -12.88 -23.50
N LEU A 345 -15.37 -13.18 -23.88
CA LEU A 345 -16.36 -13.81 -23.01
C LEU A 345 -17.04 -15.00 -23.70
N ALA A 346 -16.72 -16.20 -23.23
CA ALA A 346 -17.32 -17.48 -23.59
C ALA A 346 -17.92 -18.20 -22.36
N THR A 347 -18.15 -17.48 -21.26
CA THR A 347 -18.92 -17.94 -20.10
C THR A 347 -20.40 -17.66 -20.30
N ALA A 348 -21.26 -18.67 -20.10
CA ALA A 348 -22.72 -18.55 -20.12
C ALA A 348 -23.29 -18.08 -18.79
N LEU A 349 -22.72 -18.55 -17.66
CA LEU A 349 -23.19 -18.24 -16.32
C LEU A 349 -22.01 -18.08 -15.36
N ALA A 350 -21.98 -17.00 -14.59
CA ALA A 350 -21.12 -16.87 -13.42
C ALA A 350 -21.95 -16.96 -12.14
N ARG A 351 -21.39 -17.59 -11.08
CA ARG A 351 -21.99 -17.67 -9.74
C ARG A 351 -21.12 -16.94 -8.73
N LEU A 352 -21.76 -16.09 -7.94
CA LEU A 352 -21.17 -15.42 -6.80
C LEU A 352 -21.78 -16.00 -5.52
N GLU A 353 -20.92 -16.38 -4.59
CA GLU A 353 -21.31 -16.76 -3.24
C GLU A 353 -21.65 -15.51 -2.43
N GLY A 354 -22.70 -15.62 -1.61
CA GLY A 354 -23.12 -14.57 -0.70
C GLY A 354 -22.10 -14.30 0.42
N PRO A 355 -22.02 -13.08 0.94
CA PRO A 355 -22.88 -11.94 0.61
C PRO A 355 -22.54 -11.24 -0.72
N VAL A 356 -23.56 -10.64 -1.34
CA VAL A 356 -23.45 -9.87 -2.59
C VAL A 356 -23.92 -8.43 -2.41
N GLN A 357 -23.08 -7.46 -2.72
CA GLN A 357 -23.44 -6.03 -2.77
C GLN A 357 -23.70 -5.62 -4.22
N ILE A 358 -24.79 -4.89 -4.43
CA ILE A 358 -25.15 -4.30 -5.72
C ILE A 358 -24.84 -2.81 -5.66
N SER A 359 -24.06 -2.35 -6.62
CA SER A 359 -23.60 -0.98 -6.70
C SER A 359 -23.77 -0.42 -8.12
N ARG A 360 -23.67 0.89 -8.24
CA ARG A 360 -23.52 1.59 -9.53
C ARG A 360 -22.58 2.76 -9.34
N HIS A 361 -21.57 2.86 -10.19
CA HIS A 361 -20.54 3.90 -10.11
C HIS A 361 -19.83 3.94 -8.75
N GLY A 362 -19.55 2.78 -8.16
CA GLY A 362 -18.87 2.67 -6.86
C GLY A 362 -19.74 3.04 -5.65
N HIS A 363 -21.06 3.10 -5.81
CA HIS A 363 -22.01 3.41 -4.74
C HIS A 363 -23.03 2.29 -4.57
N ALA A 364 -23.13 1.75 -3.36
CA ALA A 364 -24.11 0.72 -3.03
C ALA A 364 -25.55 1.22 -3.20
N LEU A 365 -26.39 0.45 -3.89
CA LEU A 365 -27.79 0.79 -4.15
C LEU A 365 -28.72 0.33 -3.04
N GLU A 366 -28.37 -0.78 -2.38
CA GLU A 366 -29.20 -1.41 -1.36
C GLU A 366 -28.35 -2.17 -0.33
N ARG A 367 -29.03 -2.72 0.69
CA ARG A 367 -28.38 -3.60 1.67
C ARG A 367 -27.83 -4.84 0.95
N PRO A 368 -26.60 -5.30 1.29
CA PRO A 368 -26.06 -6.53 0.72
C PRO A 368 -26.99 -7.73 0.89
N TRP A 369 -27.13 -8.48 -0.20
CA TRP A 369 -27.86 -9.72 -0.27
C TRP A 369 -27.08 -10.86 0.41
N PRO A 370 -27.65 -11.62 1.34
CA PRO A 370 -26.91 -12.67 2.05
C PRO A 370 -26.72 -13.96 1.25
N GLY A 371 -27.53 -14.17 0.19
CA GLY A 371 -27.51 -15.40 -0.61
C GLY A 371 -26.60 -15.30 -1.84
N GLU A 372 -26.73 -16.30 -2.72
CA GLU A 372 -26.00 -16.32 -3.99
C GLU A 372 -26.58 -15.32 -5.01
N ALA A 373 -25.71 -14.89 -5.93
CA ALA A 373 -26.11 -14.19 -7.15
C ALA A 373 -25.57 -14.92 -8.39
N LEU A 374 -26.34 -14.86 -9.47
CA LEU A 374 -26.00 -15.46 -10.75
C LEU A 374 -26.03 -14.40 -11.83
N VAL A 375 -25.03 -14.42 -12.71
CA VAL A 375 -24.94 -13.56 -13.89
C VAL A 375 -25.03 -14.44 -15.13
N ALA A 376 -26.19 -14.45 -15.77
CA ALA A 376 -26.38 -15.12 -17.05
C ALA A 376 -25.98 -14.17 -18.18
N PHE A 377 -25.01 -14.59 -19.00
CA PHE A 377 -24.51 -13.78 -20.09
C PHE A 377 -25.28 -14.04 -21.38
N GLY A 378 -25.80 -12.97 -21.97
CA GLY A 378 -26.63 -12.99 -23.16
C GLY A 378 -27.75 -11.96 -23.12
N HIS A 379 -28.48 -11.87 -24.22
CA HIS A 379 -29.64 -10.99 -24.33
C HIS A 379 -30.92 -11.78 -24.05
N GLY A 380 -31.75 -11.25 -23.16
CA GLY A 380 -33.05 -11.83 -22.80
C GLY A 380 -33.86 -10.85 -21.96
N THR A 381 -35.10 -11.23 -21.66
CA THR A 381 -36.00 -10.42 -20.83
C THR A 381 -36.57 -11.26 -19.71
N LEU A 382 -36.52 -10.74 -18.49
CA LEU A 382 -37.21 -11.32 -17.34
C LEU A 382 -38.48 -10.50 -17.04
N PRO A 383 -39.61 -11.13 -16.68
CA PRO A 383 -40.84 -10.42 -16.30
C PRO A 383 -40.60 -9.62 -15.01
N GLN A 384 -41.32 -8.52 -14.76
CA GLN A 384 -41.15 -7.79 -13.48
C GLN A 384 -41.47 -8.65 -12.25
N ARG A 385 -42.49 -9.52 -12.36
CA ARG A 385 -42.86 -10.53 -11.39
C ARG A 385 -43.58 -11.67 -12.10
N GLY A 386 -43.33 -12.91 -11.71
CA GLY A 386 -43.98 -14.07 -12.30
C GLY A 386 -43.03 -15.18 -12.74
N ALA A 387 -43.61 -16.27 -13.24
CA ALA A 387 -42.85 -17.36 -13.82
C ALA A 387 -42.10 -16.92 -15.07
N PHE A 388 -40.89 -17.45 -15.27
CA PHE A 388 -40.10 -17.22 -16.47
C PHE A 388 -39.49 -18.51 -17.00
N SER A 389 -39.21 -18.48 -18.30
CA SER A 389 -38.42 -19.46 -19.02
C SER A 389 -37.49 -18.70 -19.94
N LEU A 390 -36.19 -18.82 -19.71
CA LEU A 390 -35.14 -18.09 -20.39
C LEU A 390 -34.26 -19.08 -21.14
N ASP A 391 -34.29 -19.02 -22.46
CA ASP A 391 -33.45 -19.82 -23.35
C ASP A 391 -32.43 -18.89 -24.02
N LEU A 392 -31.14 -19.09 -23.74
CA LEU A 392 -30.07 -18.26 -24.25
C LEU A 392 -29.28 -18.99 -25.34
N PRO A 393 -28.81 -18.29 -26.39
CA PRO A 393 -27.99 -18.87 -27.45
C PRO A 393 -26.70 -19.56 -26.96
N SER A 394 -26.25 -19.22 -25.76
CA SER A 394 -25.12 -19.85 -25.07
C SER A 394 -25.33 -21.34 -24.77
N GLY A 395 -26.56 -21.85 -24.92
CA GLY A 395 -26.97 -23.20 -24.51
C GLY A 395 -27.49 -23.27 -23.07
N LEU A 396 -27.48 -22.12 -22.37
CA LEU A 396 -28.02 -21.99 -21.03
C LEU A 396 -29.54 -21.81 -21.08
N PHE A 397 -30.24 -22.66 -20.36
CA PHE A 397 -31.67 -22.54 -20.13
C PHE A 397 -31.95 -22.40 -18.64
N LEU A 398 -32.76 -21.41 -18.26
CA LEU A 398 -33.15 -21.13 -16.88
C LEU A 398 -34.67 -21.02 -16.77
N THR A 399 -35.25 -21.57 -15.71
CA THR A 399 -36.65 -21.37 -15.32
C THR A 399 -36.73 -21.01 -13.85
N GLY A 400 -37.81 -20.33 -13.46
CA GLY A 400 -38.05 -19.95 -12.08
C GLY A 400 -39.22 -18.99 -11.96
N PHE A 401 -39.34 -18.35 -10.81
CA PHE A 401 -40.34 -17.34 -10.55
C PHE A 401 -39.66 -16.09 -9.97
N ARG A 402 -39.77 -14.95 -10.65
CA ARG A 402 -39.22 -13.68 -10.18
C ARG A 402 -40.18 -13.05 -9.16
N VAL A 403 -39.66 -12.69 -8.00
CA VAL A 403 -40.43 -12.12 -6.88
C VAL A 403 -40.07 -10.66 -6.57
N GLY A 404 -38.88 -10.21 -6.98
CA GLY A 404 -38.39 -8.83 -6.85
C GLY A 404 -37.59 -8.39 -8.07
N GLU A 405 -36.86 -7.26 -7.98
CA GLU A 405 -36.11 -6.74 -9.13
C GLU A 405 -35.05 -7.73 -9.61
N HIS A 406 -34.25 -8.34 -8.75
CA HIS A 406 -33.30 -9.39 -9.17
C HIS A 406 -33.60 -10.75 -8.55
N GLU A 407 -34.51 -10.80 -7.59
CA GLU A 407 -34.77 -11.98 -6.77
C GLU A 407 -35.63 -13.02 -7.50
N VAL A 408 -35.12 -14.25 -7.56
CA VAL A 408 -35.79 -15.40 -8.16
C VAL A 408 -35.88 -16.57 -7.18
N ILE A 409 -37.02 -17.26 -7.20
CA ILE A 409 -37.27 -18.49 -6.45
C ILE A 409 -37.58 -19.65 -7.40
N ASN A 410 -37.44 -20.88 -6.91
CA ASN A 410 -37.55 -22.11 -7.69
C ASN A 410 -36.67 -22.09 -8.94
N LEU A 411 -35.50 -21.45 -8.86
CA LEU A 411 -34.55 -21.37 -9.96
C LEU A 411 -34.03 -22.77 -10.31
N ARG A 412 -34.13 -23.11 -11.59
CA ARG A 412 -33.65 -24.37 -12.17
C ARG A 412 -33.05 -24.08 -13.54
N GLY A 413 -32.15 -24.93 -13.99
CA GLY A 413 -31.57 -24.74 -15.31
C GLY A 413 -30.79 -25.93 -15.82
N HIS A 414 -30.43 -25.84 -17.09
CA HIS A 414 -29.53 -26.78 -17.74
C HIS A 414 -28.59 -26.05 -18.71
N GLN A 415 -27.38 -26.56 -18.86
CA GLN A 415 -26.47 -26.19 -19.93
C GLN A 415 -26.46 -27.32 -20.94
N ASP A 416 -26.92 -27.08 -22.17
CA ASP A 416 -26.94 -28.09 -23.24
C ASP A 416 -27.69 -29.38 -22.86
N GLY A 417 -28.83 -29.21 -22.19
CA GLY A 417 -29.66 -30.30 -21.68
C GLY A 417 -29.09 -31.00 -20.44
N ARG A 418 -27.89 -30.64 -19.98
CA ARG A 418 -27.32 -31.17 -18.73
C ARG A 418 -27.77 -30.32 -17.54
N PRO A 419 -28.45 -30.90 -16.54
CA PRO A 419 -28.91 -30.16 -15.37
C PRO A 419 -27.77 -29.41 -14.67
N LEU A 420 -28.04 -28.19 -14.25
CA LEU A 420 -27.14 -27.39 -13.43
C LEU A 420 -27.56 -27.47 -11.96
N ASP A 421 -26.58 -27.59 -11.08
CA ASP A 421 -26.79 -27.43 -9.65
C ASP A 421 -26.85 -25.93 -9.32
N LEU A 422 -28.07 -25.40 -9.22
CA LEU A 422 -28.35 -23.99 -8.96
C LEU A 422 -29.07 -23.83 -7.63
N PRO A 423 -28.81 -22.74 -6.89
CA PRO A 423 -29.59 -22.42 -5.69
C PRO A 423 -31.06 -22.22 -6.08
N SER A 424 -31.99 -22.73 -5.27
CA SER A 424 -33.42 -22.54 -5.51
C SER A 424 -33.88 -21.09 -5.27
N TRP A 425 -33.10 -20.30 -4.55
CA TRP A 425 -33.34 -18.90 -4.21
C TRP A 425 -32.06 -18.09 -4.35
N ALA A 426 -32.07 -17.08 -5.21
CA ALA A 426 -30.89 -16.26 -5.52
C ALA A 426 -31.28 -14.95 -6.21
N LEU A 427 -30.29 -14.09 -6.42
CA LEU A 427 -30.40 -13.01 -7.39
C LEU A 427 -29.98 -13.49 -8.78
N LEU A 428 -30.72 -13.08 -9.81
CA LEU A 428 -30.42 -13.37 -11.22
C LEU A 428 -30.29 -12.08 -12.02
N PHE A 429 -29.12 -11.91 -12.63
CA PHE A 429 -28.78 -10.80 -13.50
C PHE A 429 -28.60 -11.30 -14.93
N LEU A 430 -29.01 -10.48 -15.90
CA LEU A 430 -28.71 -10.67 -17.32
C LEU A 430 -27.71 -9.61 -17.75
N SER A 431 -26.65 -10.00 -18.44
CA SER A 431 -25.69 -9.04 -18.98
C SER A 431 -25.23 -9.42 -20.39
N GLY A 432 -25.18 -8.44 -21.29
CA GLY A 432 -24.62 -8.64 -22.64
C GLY A 432 -23.10 -8.76 -22.68
N GLY A 433 -22.42 -8.46 -21.57
CA GLY A 433 -20.96 -8.51 -21.48
C GLY A 433 -20.45 -8.34 -20.05
N LEU A 434 -19.14 -8.39 -19.88
CA LEU A 434 -18.49 -8.20 -18.60
C LEU A 434 -17.25 -7.32 -18.82
N PRO A 435 -17.40 -5.99 -18.95
CA PRO A 435 -16.28 -5.10 -19.28
C PRO A 435 -15.15 -5.09 -18.24
N SER A 436 -15.43 -5.37 -16.96
CA SER A 436 -14.42 -5.30 -15.90
C SER A 436 -14.70 -6.30 -14.78
N VAL A 437 -13.61 -6.87 -14.23
CA VAL A 437 -13.60 -7.62 -12.98
C VAL A 437 -12.41 -7.15 -12.15
N ALA A 438 -12.64 -6.56 -11.00
CA ALA A 438 -11.58 -6.00 -10.15
C ALA A 438 -11.53 -6.65 -8.76
N GLY A 439 -10.40 -6.46 -8.09
CA GLY A 439 -10.20 -6.82 -6.69
C GLY A 439 -11.08 -5.98 -5.77
N GLY A 440 -11.53 -6.59 -4.67
CA GLY A 440 -12.26 -5.91 -3.62
C GLY A 440 -13.67 -5.45 -4.00
N PRO A 441 -14.37 -4.79 -3.06
CA PRO A 441 -15.71 -4.25 -3.27
C PRO A 441 -15.72 -3.01 -4.17
N ALA A 442 -16.82 -2.83 -4.90
CA ALA A 442 -17.05 -1.62 -5.70
C ALA A 442 -17.31 -0.39 -4.81
N ASP A 443 -18.00 -0.59 -3.67
CA ASP A 443 -18.15 0.42 -2.61
C ASP A 443 -17.54 -0.13 -1.31
N PRO A 444 -16.24 0.15 -1.05
CA PRO A 444 -15.55 -0.32 0.14
C PRO A 444 -16.15 0.20 1.44
N GLY A 445 -16.66 1.44 1.45
CA GLY A 445 -17.25 2.04 2.64
C GLY A 445 -18.54 1.34 3.05
N ALA A 446 -19.43 1.09 2.08
CA ALA A 446 -20.64 0.32 2.34
C ALA A 446 -20.31 -1.15 2.67
N TRP A 447 -19.36 -1.77 1.97
CA TRP A 447 -18.96 -3.15 2.25
C TRP A 447 -18.43 -3.29 3.68
N ASP A 448 -17.56 -2.37 4.10
CA ASP A 448 -17.00 -2.33 5.44
C ASP A 448 -18.07 -2.11 6.53
N ALA A 449 -19.08 -1.29 6.26
CA ALA A 449 -20.17 -1.06 7.22
C ALA A 449 -20.99 -2.35 7.53
N TRP A 450 -21.02 -3.32 6.60
CA TRP A 450 -21.76 -4.58 6.77
C TRP A 450 -20.88 -5.76 7.16
N PHE A 451 -19.66 -5.81 6.64
CA PHE A 451 -18.77 -6.98 6.71
C PHE A 451 -17.38 -6.65 7.22
N GLY A 452 -17.10 -5.38 7.48
CA GLY A 452 -15.86 -4.93 8.10
C GLY A 452 -15.72 -5.61 9.45
N ASP A 453 -14.59 -6.28 9.63
CA ASP A 453 -14.28 -6.85 10.92
C ASP A 453 -14.04 -5.70 11.91
N HIS A 454 -14.69 -5.74 13.07
CA HIS A 454 -14.47 -4.76 14.15
C HIS A 454 -13.07 -4.91 14.78
N SER A 455 -12.24 -5.84 14.28
CA SER A 455 -10.88 -6.14 14.74
C SER A 455 -9.78 -5.31 14.06
N ALA A 456 -10.12 -4.39 13.16
CA ALA A 456 -9.13 -3.55 12.47
C ALA A 456 -8.49 -2.56 13.46
N LEU A 457 -7.28 -2.90 13.89
CA LEU A 457 -6.62 -2.49 15.13
C LEU A 457 -7.16 -3.25 16.36
N ALA A 458 -6.77 -4.52 16.51
CA ALA A 458 -6.39 -4.94 17.85
C ALA A 458 -5.28 -3.96 18.25
N GLU A 459 -5.65 -2.98 19.08
CA GLU A 459 -4.80 -1.97 19.69
C GLU A 459 -3.59 -2.68 20.29
N GLY A 460 -2.55 -2.84 19.48
CA GLY A 460 -1.29 -3.35 19.96
C GLY A 460 -0.65 -2.21 20.72
N GLU A 461 -0.74 -2.24 22.05
CA GLU A 461 0.09 -1.39 22.91
C GLU A 461 1.58 -1.59 22.60
N ALA A 462 1.99 -2.66 21.91
CA ALA A 462 3.38 -2.98 21.58
C ALA A 462 4.18 -1.83 20.94
N GLU A 463 3.63 -1.12 19.95
CA GLU A 463 4.34 0.03 19.32
C GLU A 463 4.45 1.22 20.28
N ALA A 464 3.37 1.50 21.03
CA ALA A 464 3.38 2.54 22.07
C ALA A 464 4.35 2.19 23.21
N GLN A 465 4.38 0.92 23.62
CA GLN A 465 5.30 0.39 24.63
C GLN A 465 6.75 0.37 24.12
N ALA A 466 7.00 0.12 22.84
CA ALA A 466 8.33 0.22 22.24
C ALA A 466 8.83 1.66 22.24
N ARG A 467 7.95 2.64 21.95
CA ARG A 467 8.23 4.08 22.11
C ARG A 467 8.50 4.45 23.56
N ASP A 468 7.65 4.01 24.49
CA ASP A 468 7.82 4.28 25.92
C ASP A 468 9.14 3.70 26.44
N ARG A 469 9.50 2.48 26.02
CA ARG A 469 10.79 1.86 26.34
C ARG A 469 11.97 2.64 25.74
N LYS A 470 11.87 3.17 24.51
CA LYS A 470 12.90 4.04 23.92
C LYS A 470 13.07 5.34 24.71
N ALA A 471 11.96 5.94 25.14
CA ALA A 471 11.97 7.15 25.98
C ALA A 471 12.61 6.88 27.35
N VAL A 472 12.37 5.71 27.94
CA VAL A 472 12.98 5.28 29.21
C VAL A 472 14.45 4.88 29.03
N ALA A 473 14.85 4.38 27.87
CA ALA A 473 16.22 3.97 27.58
C ALA A 473 17.22 5.15 27.49
N LEU A 474 16.75 6.37 27.20
CA LEU A 474 17.59 7.55 27.21
C LEU A 474 17.63 8.15 28.63
N SER A 475 18.79 8.09 29.28
CA SER A 475 18.94 8.71 30.60
C SER A 475 18.67 10.21 30.54
N ARG A 476 18.15 10.80 31.63
CA ARG A 476 17.90 12.26 31.69
C ARG A 476 19.16 13.08 31.42
N GLU A 477 20.31 12.56 31.85
CA GLU A 477 21.62 13.16 31.61
C GLU A 477 21.96 13.18 30.12
N LEU A 478 21.89 12.04 29.44
CA LEU A 478 22.12 11.96 27.99
C LEU A 478 21.13 12.80 27.20
N ALA A 479 19.85 12.78 27.58
CA ALA A 479 18.83 13.62 26.97
C ALA A 479 19.19 15.10 27.05
N ALA A 480 19.70 15.56 28.20
CA ALA A 480 20.15 16.95 28.37
C ALA A 480 21.35 17.29 27.47
N LEU A 481 22.30 16.36 27.29
CA LEU A 481 23.45 16.58 26.39
C LEU A 481 23.02 16.69 24.92
N TYR A 482 22.10 15.84 24.45
CA TYR A 482 21.54 15.98 23.09
C TYR A 482 20.75 17.28 22.91
N VAL A 483 20.00 17.72 23.93
CA VAL A 483 19.32 19.03 23.91
C VAL A 483 20.33 20.18 23.84
N GLU A 484 21.43 20.10 24.58
CA GLU A 484 22.50 21.10 24.56
C GLU A 484 23.17 21.16 23.18
N ALA A 485 23.50 20.01 22.59
CA ALA A 485 24.06 19.92 21.24
C ALA A 485 23.13 20.60 20.22
N ARG A 486 21.83 20.29 20.27
CA ARG A 486 20.82 20.93 19.42
C ARG A 486 20.75 22.44 19.66
N THR A 487 20.73 22.88 20.92
CA THR A 487 20.67 24.30 21.27
C THR A 487 21.86 25.07 20.72
N LEU A 488 23.07 24.50 20.81
CA LEU A 488 24.28 25.10 20.25
C LEU A 488 24.21 25.22 18.72
N ARG A 489 23.61 24.22 18.05
CA ARG A 489 23.41 24.23 16.60
C ARG A 489 22.41 25.33 16.17
N GLU A 490 21.34 25.52 16.94
CA GLU A 490 20.32 26.57 16.69
C GLU A 490 20.85 27.99 16.97
N LEU A 491 21.74 28.15 17.96
CA LEU A 491 22.37 29.44 18.28
C LEU A 491 23.47 29.84 17.29
N GLY A 492 24.04 28.88 16.55
CA GLY A 492 25.15 29.10 15.64
C GLY A 492 26.52 29.33 16.33
N PRO A 493 27.56 29.68 15.56
CA PRO A 493 28.92 29.87 16.07
C PRO A 493 29.00 30.97 17.14
N GLY A 494 29.77 30.75 18.21
CA GLY A 494 30.04 31.78 19.23
C GLY A 494 29.94 31.32 20.70
N ASN A 495 29.49 30.09 20.96
CA ASN A 495 29.29 29.54 22.31
C ASN A 495 30.40 28.55 22.71
N GLU A 496 31.67 28.93 22.57
CA GLU A 496 32.82 28.02 22.74
C GLU A 496 32.90 27.37 24.11
N HIS A 497 32.56 28.12 25.17
CA HIS A 497 32.57 27.60 26.53
C HIS A 497 31.56 26.46 26.70
N ARG A 498 30.33 26.65 26.21
CA ARG A 498 29.28 25.63 26.26
C ARG A 498 29.62 24.41 25.40
N LEU A 499 30.20 24.60 24.21
CA LEU A 499 30.65 23.46 23.39
C LEU A 499 31.79 22.68 24.06
N ARG A 500 32.72 23.36 24.73
CA ARG A 500 33.78 22.69 25.50
C ARG A 500 33.20 21.85 26.64
N LEU A 501 32.25 22.41 27.40
CA LEU A 501 31.56 21.68 28.47
C LEU A 501 30.80 20.48 27.92
N LEU A 502 30.05 20.65 26.82
CA LEU A 502 29.34 19.55 26.16
C LEU A 502 30.31 18.45 25.73
N LYS A 503 31.47 18.81 25.16
CA LYS A 503 32.50 17.84 24.75
C LYS A 503 33.08 17.07 25.93
N GLU A 504 33.38 17.75 27.03
CA GLU A 504 33.87 17.12 28.26
C GLU A 504 32.84 16.13 28.82
N GLN A 505 31.56 16.54 28.90
CA GLN A 505 30.49 15.68 29.40
C GLN A 505 30.15 14.53 28.45
N ALA A 506 30.21 14.74 27.13
CA ALA A 506 29.99 13.68 26.16
C ALA A 506 31.08 12.59 26.23
N ALA A 507 32.32 12.94 26.64
CA ALA A 507 33.40 11.99 26.81
C ALA A 507 33.17 10.98 27.95
N ASP A 508 32.31 11.31 28.93
CA ASP A 508 31.89 10.39 29.99
C ASP A 508 30.92 9.30 29.49
N HIS A 509 30.44 9.42 28.24
CA HIS A 509 29.53 8.47 27.60
C HIS A 509 30.14 7.88 26.30
N PRO A 510 31.25 7.11 26.38
CA PRO A 510 31.97 6.64 25.19
C PRO A 510 31.18 5.65 24.30
N ALA A 511 30.10 5.05 24.82
CA ALA A 511 29.20 4.21 24.05
C ALA A 511 28.22 5.02 23.16
N GLU A 512 28.00 6.30 23.47
CA GLU A 512 27.08 7.19 22.75
C GLU A 512 27.80 7.87 21.59
N TRP A 513 28.16 7.05 20.59
CA TRP A 513 28.92 7.50 19.41
C TRP A 513 28.23 8.64 18.64
N LEU A 514 26.89 8.66 18.62
CA LEU A 514 26.12 9.68 17.89
C LEU A 514 26.23 11.06 18.56
N LEU A 515 26.28 11.11 19.90
CA LEU A 515 26.51 12.34 20.63
C LEU A 515 27.92 12.88 20.38
N ALA A 516 28.92 12.00 20.41
CA ALA A 516 30.29 12.37 20.06
C ALA A 516 30.36 12.95 18.64
N ARG A 517 29.62 12.35 17.71
CA ARG A 517 29.55 12.83 16.33
C ARG A 517 28.88 14.21 16.20
N GLU A 518 27.80 14.46 16.92
CA GLU A 518 27.16 15.80 16.97
C GLU A 518 28.14 16.86 17.47
N VAL A 519 28.95 16.55 18.49
CA VAL A 519 30.00 17.46 18.99
C VAL A 519 31.07 17.72 17.94
N GLU A 520 31.58 16.68 17.26
CA GLU A 520 32.56 16.84 16.17
C GLU A 520 32.05 17.75 15.06
N GLU A 521 30.78 17.59 14.66
CA GLU A 521 30.18 18.39 13.60
C GLU A 521 30.00 19.85 14.00
N LEU A 522 29.61 20.12 15.25
CA LEU A 522 29.56 21.46 15.84
C LEU A 522 30.94 22.11 15.92
N GLU A 523 32.01 21.33 16.12
CA GLU A 523 33.39 21.83 16.04
C GLU A 523 33.81 22.16 14.61
N ALA A 524 33.33 21.37 13.63
CA ALA A 524 33.67 21.54 12.21
C ALA A 524 32.90 22.67 11.50
N THR A 525 31.76 23.11 12.03
CA THR A 525 30.96 24.23 11.47
C THR A 525 31.48 25.62 11.89
N ARG A 526 32.66 25.67 12.51
CA ARG A 526 33.32 26.89 12.97
C ARG A 526 34.10 27.60 11.88
#